data_AF-A0A445CAY3-F1
#
_entry.id   AF-A0A445CAY3-F1
#
_cell.length_a   1.000
_cell.length_b   1.000
_cell.length_c   1.000
_cell.angle_alpha   90.00
_cell.angle_beta   90.00
_cell.angle_gamma   90.00
#
_symmetry.space_group_name_H-M   'P 1'
#
loop_
_entity.id
_entity.type
_entity.pdbx_description
1 polymer ?
#
loop_
_entity_poly.entity_id
_entity_poly.type
_entity_poly.pdbx_seq_one_letter_code
_entity_poly.pdbx_strand_id
1 'polypeptide(L)'
;MTSTQSSILNMTCPLTGKPVTELEEPVRSVECKHIYEKRIIMQHIKSSNRCPISGGSLTSDKLHIPSASLRCPKKLRADRVVQDALLLIEIEELRKMNKKKLKWKTLLSLMKTIDD
;
A
#
# COMPACT_ATOMS: atom_id res chain seq x y z
N MET A 1 5.61 6.38 22.80
CA MET A 1 5.58 6.40 21.32
C MET A 1 4.50 5.44 20.89
N THR A 2 3.36 5.92 20.39
CA THR A 2 2.31 5.04 19.84
C THR A 2 2.78 4.57 18.46
N SER A 3 3.40 3.38 18.42
CA SER A 3 3.65 2.68 17.17
C SER A 3 2.30 2.16 16.68
N THR A 4 1.56 2.99 15.95
CA THR A 4 0.39 2.51 15.22
C THR A 4 0.93 1.56 14.15
N GLN A 5 0.87 0.24 14.41
CA GLN A 5 1.17 -0.76 13.40
C GLN A 5 0.11 -0.63 12.30
N SER A 6 0.44 0.09 11.24
CA SER A 6 -0.41 0.20 10.07
C SER A 6 -0.65 -1.20 9.49
N SER A 7 -1.91 -1.60 9.33
CA SER A 7 -2.33 -2.89 8.76
C SER A 7 -2.13 -2.96 7.24
N ILE A 8 -1.38 -2.00 6.70
CA ILE A 8 -1.08 -1.80 5.28
C ILE A 8 0.07 -2.73 4.90
N LEU A 9 -0.24 -3.77 4.12
CA LEU A 9 0.77 -4.73 3.64
C LEU A 9 1.59 -4.18 2.45
N ASN A 10 1.03 -3.26 1.67
CA ASN A 10 1.70 -2.68 0.51
C ASN A 10 1.65 -1.15 0.54
N MET A 11 2.82 -0.52 0.39
CA MET A 11 2.96 0.93 0.38
C MET A 11 2.78 1.55 -1.02
N THR A 12 2.75 0.72 -2.06
CA THR A 12 2.56 1.13 -3.46
C THR A 12 1.47 0.28 -4.13
N CYS A 13 0.72 0.89 -5.02
CA CYS A 13 -0.24 0.20 -5.86
C CYS A 13 0.52 -0.60 -6.93
N PRO A 14 0.35 -1.94 -6.99
CA PRO A 14 1.05 -2.78 -7.97
C PRO A 14 0.61 -2.59 -9.42
N LEU A 15 -0.53 -1.92 -9.65
CA LEU A 15 -1.04 -1.64 -11.00
C LEU A 15 -0.57 -0.29 -11.53
N THR A 16 -0.57 0.75 -10.68
CA THR A 16 -0.22 2.11 -11.09
C THR A 16 1.19 2.53 -10.69
N GLY A 17 1.85 1.77 -9.82
CA GLY A 17 3.14 2.13 -9.23
C GLY A 17 3.08 3.29 -8.23
N LYS A 18 1.92 3.98 -8.13
CA LYS A 18 1.73 5.11 -7.23
C LYS A 18 1.77 4.66 -5.77
N PRO A 19 2.33 5.45 -4.85
CA PRO A 19 2.24 5.15 -3.43
C PRO A 19 0.79 5.22 -2.96
N VAL A 20 0.43 4.44 -1.94
CA VAL A 20 -0.95 4.43 -1.40
C VAL A 20 -1.40 5.81 -0.93
N THR A 21 -0.46 6.66 -0.53
CA THR A 21 -0.70 8.06 -0.15
C THR A 21 -1.11 8.95 -1.33
N GLU A 22 -0.86 8.56 -2.58
CA GLU A 22 -1.22 9.34 -3.77
C GLU A 22 -2.46 8.79 -4.49
N LEU A 23 -3.08 7.74 -3.95
CA LEU A 23 -4.31 7.18 -4.51
C LEU A 23 -5.51 8.07 -4.15
N GLU A 24 -6.33 8.42 -5.13
CA GLU A 24 -7.58 9.17 -4.91
C GLU A 24 -8.61 8.30 -4.21
N GLU A 25 -8.88 7.11 -4.76
CA GLU A 25 -9.82 6.12 -4.23
C GLU A 25 -9.07 4.80 -3.91
N PRO A 26 -8.40 4.70 -2.75
CA PRO A 26 -7.76 3.47 -2.33
C PRO A 26 -8.81 2.44 -1.89
N VAL A 27 -8.70 1.23 -2.41
CA VAL A 27 -9.54 0.08 -2.05
C VAL A 27 -8.67 -1.07 -1.58
N ARG A 28 -9.14 -1.82 -0.59
CA ARG A 28 -8.44 -2.98 -0.02
C ARG A 28 -9.21 -4.26 -0.35
N SER A 29 -8.48 -5.29 -0.78
CA SER A 29 -9.05 -6.63 -0.94
C SER A 29 -9.24 -7.30 0.42
N VAL A 30 -10.42 -7.85 0.68
CA VAL A 30 -10.70 -8.61 1.91
C VAL A 30 -9.88 -9.91 1.97
N GLU A 31 -9.60 -10.52 0.81
CA GLU A 31 -8.94 -11.83 0.72
C GLU A 31 -7.43 -11.78 0.99
N CYS A 32 -6.76 -10.74 0.49
CA CYS A 32 -5.31 -10.61 0.54
C CYS A 32 -4.83 -9.32 1.21
N LYS A 33 -5.75 -8.46 1.68
CA LYS A 33 -5.47 -7.17 2.36
C LYS A 33 -4.62 -6.18 1.55
N HIS A 34 -4.42 -6.44 0.27
CA HIS A 34 -3.68 -5.56 -0.62
C HIS A 34 -4.53 -4.36 -1.09
N ILE A 35 -3.85 -3.24 -1.26
CA ILE A 35 -4.43 -1.94 -1.60
C ILE A 35 -4.21 -1.64 -3.07
N TYR A 36 -5.27 -1.16 -3.72
CA TYR A 36 -5.28 -0.80 -5.12
C TYR A 36 -6.05 0.50 -5.35
N GLU A 37 -5.90 1.04 -6.55
CA GLU A 37 -6.73 2.14 -7.01
C GLU A 37 -8.05 1.61 -7.59
N LYS A 38 -9.19 2.10 -7.08
CA LYS A 38 -10.53 1.60 -7.41
C LYS A 38 -10.78 1.51 -8.92
N ARG A 39 -10.46 2.58 -9.66
CA ARG A 39 -10.69 2.65 -11.11
C ARG A 39 -9.92 1.57 -11.86
N ILE A 40 -8.64 1.40 -11.51
CA ILE A 40 -7.72 0.51 -12.22
C ILE A 40 -7.93 -0.95 -11.82
N ILE A 41 -8.17 -1.23 -10.53
CA ILE A 41 -8.44 -2.60 -10.06
C ILE A 41 -9.78 -3.12 -10.58
N MET A 42 -10.81 -2.27 -10.65
CA MET A 42 -12.10 -2.67 -11.20
C MET A 42 -11.99 -3.01 -12.68
N GLN A 43 -11.16 -2.29 -13.44
CA GLN A 43 -10.86 -2.64 -14.82
C GLN A 43 -10.01 -3.91 -14.92
N HIS A 44 -9.02 -4.09 -14.04
CA HIS A 44 -8.21 -5.30 -14.00
C HIS A 44 -9.06 -6.54 -13.68
N ILE A 45 -9.98 -6.48 -12.72
CA ILE A 45 -10.85 -7.62 -12.36
C ILE A 45 -11.71 -8.07 -13.55
N LYS A 46 -12.10 -7.15 -14.44
CA LYS A 46 -12.83 -7.48 -15.68
C LYS A 46 -11.99 -8.29 -16.66
N SER A 47 -10.68 -8.04 -16.75
CA SER A 47 -9.78 -8.75 -17.68
C SER A 47 -9.01 -9.91 -17.03
N SER A 48 -8.79 -9.85 -15.72
CA SER A 48 -7.94 -10.72 -14.92
C SER A 48 -8.36 -10.65 -13.46
N ASN A 49 -9.03 -11.70 -12.99
CA ASN A 49 -9.45 -11.83 -11.60
C ASN A 49 -8.33 -12.27 -10.64
N ARG A 50 -7.05 -12.00 -10.96
CA ARG A 50 -5.91 -12.40 -10.13
C ARG A 50 -5.28 -11.19 -9.48
N CYS A 51 -4.73 -11.38 -8.28
CA CYS A 51 -3.94 -10.34 -7.64
C CYS A 51 -2.71 -9.97 -8.52
N PRO A 52 -2.50 -8.69 -8.85
CA PRO A 52 -1.37 -8.24 -9.67
C PRO A 52 -0.07 -8.08 -8.88
N ILE A 53 -0.09 -8.32 -7.56
CA ILE A 53 1.15 -8.37 -6.76
C ILE A 53 1.96 -9.60 -7.17
N SER A 54 3.02 -9.33 -7.93
CA SER A 54 4.08 -10.27 -8.28
C SER A 54 5.32 -9.87 -7.48
N GLY A 55 5.57 -10.56 -6.37
CA GLY A 55 6.78 -10.37 -5.54
C GLY A 55 6.72 -9.19 -4.57
N GLY A 56 6.53 -9.49 -3.29
CA GLY A 56 6.68 -8.52 -2.20
C GLY A 56 6.12 -9.00 -0.86
N SER A 57 6.97 -9.70 -0.10
CA SER A 57 7.01 -9.92 1.36
C SER A 57 5.78 -9.56 2.22
N LEU A 58 5.14 -10.54 2.86
CA LEU A 58 5.44 -10.91 4.26
C LEU A 58 4.51 -12.03 4.76
N THR A 59 5.17 -13.06 5.29
CA THR A 59 4.75 -13.97 6.36
C THR A 59 3.53 -14.85 6.11
N SER A 60 3.76 -15.92 5.36
CA SER A 60 4.16 -17.21 5.95
C SER A 60 3.69 -17.55 7.38
N ASP A 61 2.42 -17.40 7.72
CA ASP A 61 1.86 -18.45 8.59
C ASP A 61 1.66 -19.68 7.69
N LYS A 62 2.65 -20.59 7.70
CA LYS A 62 2.67 -21.93 7.09
C LYS A 62 2.82 -22.01 5.56
N LEU A 63 4.07 -22.10 5.08
CA LEU A 63 4.69 -23.34 4.54
C LEU A 63 5.96 -22.97 3.76
N HIS A 64 7.02 -23.73 3.98
CA HIS A 64 8.27 -23.70 3.21
C HIS A 64 8.00 -23.87 1.70
N ILE A 65 8.21 -22.82 0.91
CA ILE A 65 8.33 -22.96 -0.55
C ILE A 65 9.33 -21.90 -1.09
N PRO A 66 10.31 -22.29 -1.93
CA PRO A 66 11.41 -21.43 -2.36
C PRO A 66 10.97 -20.24 -3.26
N SER A 67 11.80 -19.20 -3.19
CA SER A 67 11.62 -17.78 -3.49
C SER A 67 11.42 -17.36 -4.96
N ALA A 68 10.85 -18.19 -5.84
CA ALA A 68 10.73 -17.89 -7.28
C ALA A 68 9.28 -17.75 -7.81
N SER A 69 8.25 -17.83 -6.97
CA SER A 69 6.84 -17.72 -7.44
C SER A 69 5.92 -17.01 -6.46
N LEU A 70 6.38 -15.90 -5.85
CA LEU A 70 5.61 -15.14 -4.87
C LEU A 70 4.56 -14.23 -5.54
N ARG A 71 3.71 -14.82 -6.39
CA ARG A 71 2.47 -14.19 -6.84
C ARG A 71 1.39 -14.53 -5.83
N CYS A 72 0.66 -13.53 -5.37
CA CYS A 72 -0.46 -13.78 -4.46
C CYS A 72 -1.45 -14.76 -5.14
N PRO A 73 -1.68 -15.96 -4.58
CA PRO A 73 -2.51 -16.99 -5.22
C PRO A 73 -4.01 -16.65 -5.16
N LYS A 74 -4.37 -15.64 -4.36
CA LYS A 74 -5.75 -15.21 -4.17
C LYS A 74 -6.27 -14.53 -5.44
N LYS A 75 -7.47 -14.96 -5.84
CA LYS A 75 -8.25 -14.30 -6.89
C LYS A 75 -8.92 -13.06 -6.29
N LEU A 76 -8.87 -11.96 -7.04
CA LEU A 76 -9.60 -10.75 -6.71
C LEU A 76 -11.01 -10.85 -7.26
N ARG A 77 -11.98 -10.46 -6.42
CA ARG A 77 -13.37 -10.32 -6.83
C ARG A 77 -13.83 -8.90 -6.54
N ALA A 78 -14.64 -8.34 -7.44
CA ALA A 78 -15.15 -6.98 -7.28
C ALA A 78 -15.97 -6.82 -5.99
N ASP A 79 -16.72 -7.86 -5.58
CA ASP A 79 -17.47 -7.90 -4.33
C ASP A 79 -16.59 -7.94 -3.07
N ARG A 80 -15.31 -8.30 -3.22
CA ARG A 80 -14.33 -8.41 -2.13
C ARG A 80 -13.30 -7.29 -2.11
N VAL A 81 -13.40 -6.33 -3.02
CA VAL A 81 -12.55 -5.14 -3.04
C VAL A 81 -13.38 -3.97 -2.54
N VAL A 82 -13.09 -3.56 -1.31
CA VAL A 82 -13.89 -2.57 -0.59
C VAL A 82 -13.06 -1.36 -0.23
N GLN A 83 -13.71 -0.19 -0.21
CA GLN A 83 -13.13 1.03 0.34
C GLN A 83 -13.37 1.02 1.85
N ASP A 84 -12.37 0.60 2.60
CA ASP A 84 -12.46 0.51 4.06
C ASP A 84 -12.24 1.89 4.69
N ALA A 85 -13.12 2.30 5.61
CA ALA A 85 -12.99 3.55 6.34
C ALA A 85 -11.70 3.60 7.16
N LEU A 86 -11.29 2.46 7.74
CA LEU A 86 -10.03 2.37 8.50
C LEU A 86 -8.82 2.55 7.59
N LEU A 87 -8.86 1.98 6.38
CA LEU A 87 -7.80 2.16 5.39
C LEU A 87 -7.63 3.64 5.02
N LEU A 88 -8.73 4.38 4.84
CA LEU A 88 -8.67 5.80 4.53
C LEU A 88 -8.01 6.60 5.66
N ILE A 89 -8.34 6.27 6.92
CA ILE A 89 -7.72 6.89 8.09
C ILE A 89 -6.22 6.57 8.13
N GLU A 90 -5.83 5.31 7.97
CA GLU A 90 -4.41 4.89 7.96
C GLU A 90 -3.62 5.61 6.84
N ILE A 91 -4.19 5.71 5.63
CA ILE A 91 -3.55 6.41 4.52
C ILE A 91 -3.43 7.91 4.80
N GLU A 92 -4.46 8.53 5.38
CA GLU A 92 -4.44 9.95 5.72
C GLU A 92 -3.41 10.26 6.82
N GLU A 93 -3.28 9.38 7.81
CA GLU A 93 -2.20 9.46 8.80
C GLU A 93 -0.82 9.34 8.14
N LEU A 94 -0.64 8.39 7.22
CA LEU A 94 0.58 8.25 6.44
C LEU A 94 0.90 9.52 5.63
N ARG A 95 -0.10 10.15 5.00
CA ARG A 95 0.05 11.44 4.29
C ARG A 95 0.55 12.53 5.23
N LYS A 96 -0.06 12.66 6.41
CA LYS A 96 0.34 13.64 7.44
C LYS A 96 1.76 13.40 7.92
N MET A 97 2.13 12.14 8.18
CA MET A 97 3.48 11.76 8.58
C MET A 97 4.50 12.07 7.50
N ASN A 98 4.19 11.79 6.23
CA ASN A 98 5.10 12.08 5.12
C ASN A 98 5.30 13.59 4.94
N LYS A 99 4.23 14.39 5.09
CA LYS A 99 4.33 15.86 5.07
C LYS A 99 5.17 16.41 6.21
N LYS A 100 4.99 15.88 7.44
CA LYS A 100 5.84 16.22 8.59
C LYS A 100 7.30 15.86 8.32
N LYS A 101 7.57 14.64 7.82
CA LYS A 101 8.92 14.17 7.48
C LYS A 101 9.60 15.05 6.44
N LEU A 102 8.87 15.51 5.43
CA LEU A 102 9.40 16.42 4.42
C LEU A 102 9.73 17.80 5.02
N LYS A 103 8.84 18.36 5.84
CA LYS A 103 9.10 19.62 6.58
C LYS A 103 10.37 19.53 7.44
N TRP A 104 10.53 18.44 8.19
CA TRP A 104 11.73 18.22 9.01
C TRP A 104 12.99 18.09 8.15
N LYS A 105 12.93 17.37 7.02
CA LYS A 105 14.06 17.29 6.08
C LYS A 105 14.45 18.66 5.54
N THR A 106 13.48 19.48 5.13
CA THR A 106 13.75 20.84 4.63
C THR A 106 14.37 21.72 5.71
N LEU A 107 13.81 21.72 6.93
CA LEU A 107 14.36 22.49 8.05
C LEU A 107 15.78 22.04 8.43
N LEU A 108 16.03 20.72 8.47
CA LEU A 108 17.36 20.19 8.76
C LEU A 108 18.38 20.56 7.67
N SER A 109 17.95 20.64 6.40
CA SER A 109 18.80 21.12 5.31
C SER A 109 19.14 22.60 5.45
N LEU A 110 18.16 23.44 5.81
CA LEU A 110 18.36 24.88 6.05
C LEU A 110 19.26 25.15 7.25
N MET A 111 19.16 24.34 8.30
CA MET A 111 19.99 24.49 9.49
C MET A 111 21.45 24.11 9.21
N LYS A 112 21.68 23.11 8.35
CA LYS A 112 23.04 22.72 7.92
C LYS A 112 23.72 23.76 7.03
N THR A 113 22.97 24.62 6.33
CA THR A 113 23.53 25.64 5.44
C THR A 113 23.91 26.94 6.17
N ILE A 114 23.73 27.02 7.50
CA ILE A 114 24.09 28.20 8.31
C ILE A 114 25.45 28.01 9.00
N ASP A 115 25.98 26.78 9.02
CA ASP A 115 27.28 26.43 9.61
C ASP A 115 28.46 26.42 8.60
N ASP A 116 28.25 26.89 7.35
CA ASP A 116 29.28 27.09 6.30
C ASP A 116 29.33 28.59 5.93
#